data_AF-A0A7R9W2M8-F1
#
_entry.id   AF-A0A7R9W2M8-F1
#
_cell.length_a   1.000
_cell.length_b   1.000
_cell.length_c   1.000
_cell.angle_alpha   90.00
_cell.angle_beta   90.00
_cell.angle_gamma   90.00
#
_symmetry.space_group_name_H-M   'P 1'
#
loop_
_entity.id
_entity.type
_entity.pdbx_description
1 polymer ?
#
loop_
_entity_poly.entity_id
_entity_poly.type
_entity_poly.pdbx_seq_one_letter_code
_entity_poly.pdbx_strand_id
1 'polypeptide(L)'
;MDSNWGRVYYSNLLASIPLIFTFIGDPTELEAIRHASVPALMSVALSVALGAAMSYFAWMARSLLSATSFTVVGNTCKLLTILINLSLWDKHASGVGIACLIFCLGAAYFYKQAPMRPTEKGDENKEGGALLPK
;
A
#
# COMPACT_ATOMS: atom_id res chain seq x y z
N MET A 1 -16.05 -1.02 -14.09
CA MET A 1 -15.17 -0.36 -13.08
C MET A 1 -13.73 -0.56 -13.52
N ASP A 2 -13.38 0.02 -14.66
CA ASP A 2 -12.27 -0.50 -15.47
C ASP A 2 -10.97 0.30 -15.31
N SER A 3 -11.04 1.48 -14.68
CA SER A 3 -9.89 2.31 -14.34
C SER A 3 -9.51 2.18 -12.86
N ASN A 4 -8.20 2.16 -12.58
CA ASN A 4 -7.64 2.18 -11.23
C ASN A 4 -8.13 3.39 -10.41
N TRP A 5 -8.38 4.55 -11.05
CA TRP A 5 -8.91 5.74 -10.40
C TRP A 5 -10.31 5.55 -9.82
N GLY A 6 -11.16 4.77 -10.48
CA GLY A 6 -12.47 4.42 -9.93
C GLY A 6 -12.33 3.60 -8.65
N ARG A 7 -11.43 2.61 -8.65
CA ARG A 7 -11.16 1.77 -7.46
C ARG A 7 -10.59 2.60 -6.31
N VAL A 8 -9.69 3.54 -6.60
CA VAL A 8 -9.15 4.50 -5.62
C VAL A 8 -10.26 5.35 -5.03
N TYR A 9 -11.14 5.92 -5.86
CA TYR A 9 -12.25 6.76 -5.39
C TYR A 9 -13.19 5.98 -4.46
N TYR A 10 -13.68 4.80 -4.89
CA TYR A 10 -14.59 3.99 -4.07
C TYR A 10 -13.96 3.50 -2.77
N SER A 11 -12.70 3.05 -2.82
CA SER A 11 -12.00 2.57 -1.61
C SER A 11 -11.72 3.69 -0.62
N ASN A 12 -11.29 4.87 -1.08
CA ASN A 12 -11.09 6.02 -0.20
C ASN A 12 -12.41 6.60 0.32
N LEU A 13 -13.47 6.60 -0.48
CA LEU A 13 -14.80 7.02 -0.05
C LEU A 13 -15.33 6.12 1.07
N LEU A 14 -15.24 4.79 0.90
CA LEU A 14 -15.61 3.84 1.95
C LEU A 14 -14.73 4.01 3.21
N ALA A 15 -13.43 4.25 3.04
CA ALA A 15 -12.51 4.50 4.14
C ALA A 15 -12.79 5.82 4.87
N SER A 16 -13.53 6.76 4.27
CA SER A 16 -13.91 8.03 4.90
C SER A 16 -15.14 7.91 5.81
N ILE A 17 -15.91 6.81 5.75
CA ILE A 17 -17.10 6.61 6.58
C ILE A 17 -16.81 6.74 8.08
N PRO A 18 -15.76 6.12 8.65
CA PRO A 18 -15.39 6.29 10.06
C PRO A 18 -15.14 7.75 10.45
N LEU A 19 -14.68 8.59 9.52
CA LEU A 19 -14.42 10.02 9.77
C LEU A 19 -15.70 10.80 10.06
N ILE A 20 -16.83 10.37 9.50
CA ILE A 20 -18.14 10.99 9.78
C ILE A 20 -18.49 10.82 11.27
N PHE A 21 -18.19 9.65 11.84
CA PHE A 21 -18.44 9.38 13.24
C PHE A 21 -17.50 10.15 14.17
N THR A 22 -16.24 10.39 13.76
CA THR A 22 -15.32 11.21 14.56
C THR A 22 -15.79 12.66 14.66
N PHE A 23 -16.31 13.24 13.57
CA PHE A 23 -16.85 14.62 13.61
C PHE A 23 -18.17 14.76 14.39
N ILE A 24 -18.97 13.70 14.47
CA ILE A 24 -20.19 13.70 15.30
C ILE A 24 -19.86 13.50 16.78
N GLY A 25 -18.85 12.68 17.07
CA GLY A 25 -18.51 12.26 18.43
C GLY A 25 -17.66 13.26 19.22
N ASP A 26 -16.94 14.16 18.55
CA ASP A 26 -16.01 15.08 19.21
C ASP A 26 -16.10 16.52 18.65
N PRO A 27 -16.66 17.47 19.42
CA PRO A 27 -16.73 18.88 19.00
C PRO A 27 -15.35 19.57 18.98
N THR A 28 -14.33 19.00 19.63
CA THR A 28 -13.00 19.60 19.68
C THR A 28 -12.26 19.51 18.35
N GLU A 29 -12.49 18.45 17.58
CA GLU A 29 -11.96 18.27 16.22
C GLU A 29 -12.48 19.35 15.25
N LEU A 30 -13.75 19.72 15.39
CA LEU A 30 -14.36 20.77 14.56
C LEU A 30 -13.76 22.14 14.86
N GLU A 31 -13.52 22.44 16.14
CA GLU A 31 -12.89 23.69 16.55
C GLU A 31 -11.40 23.73 16.12
N ALA A 32 -10.70 22.59 16.14
CA ALA A 32 -9.33 22.48 15.64
C ALA A 32 -9.22 22.79 14.13
N ILE A 33 -10.18 22.35 13.32
CA ILE A 33 -10.24 22.70 11.89
C ILE A 33 -10.54 24.19 11.71
N ARG A 34 -11.45 24.75 12.51
CA ARG A 34 -11.85 26.16 12.41
C ARG A 34 -10.71 27.13 12.67
N HIS A 35 -9.80 26.78 13.59
CA HIS A 35 -8.60 27.57 13.92
C HIS A 35 -7.33 27.04 13.25
N ALA A 36 -7.46 26.16 12.25
CA ALA A 36 -6.30 25.61 11.57
C ALA A 36 -5.52 26.70 10.83
N SER A 37 -4.20 26.70 11.01
CA SER A 37 -3.31 27.61 10.29
C SER A 37 -3.15 27.17 8.83
N VAL A 38 -2.85 28.12 7.94
CA VAL A 38 -2.59 27.84 6.51
C VAL A 38 -1.49 26.78 6.31
N PRO A 39 -0.35 26.81 7.04
CA PRO A 39 0.66 25.75 6.93
C PRO A 39 0.14 24.37 7.36
N ALA A 40 -0.68 24.31 8.42
CA ALA A 40 -1.27 23.05 8.85
C ALA A 40 -2.20 22.49 7.75
N LEU A 41 -3.06 23.34 7.17
CA LEU A 41 -3.94 22.92 6.09
C LEU A 41 -3.16 22.45 4.84
N MET A 42 -2.06 23.12 4.49
CA MET A 42 -1.17 22.71 3.40
C MET A 42 -0.52 21.34 3.68
N SER A 43 -0.09 21.09 4.92
CA SER A 43 0.48 19.79 5.30
C SER A 43 -0.55 18.66 5.21
N VAL A 44 -1.80 18.93 5.62
CA VAL A 44 -2.91 17.99 5.49
C VAL A 44 -3.22 17.74 4.02
N ALA A 45 -3.35 18.79 3.20
CA ALA A 45 -3.59 18.65 1.76
C ALA A 45 -2.51 17.81 1.06
N LEU A 46 -1.23 18.05 1.39
CA LEU A 46 -0.12 17.25 0.89
C LEU A 46 -0.23 15.79 1.34
N SER A 47 -0.55 15.55 2.62
CA SER A 47 -0.72 14.19 3.15
C SER A 47 -1.84 13.44 2.45
N VAL A 48 -2.95 14.11 2.14
CA VAL A 48 -4.09 13.55 1.41
C VAL A 48 -3.69 13.23 -0.03
N ALA A 49 -2.96 14.13 -0.70
CA ALA A 49 -2.46 13.89 -2.05
C ALA A 49 -1.51 12.68 -2.11
N LEU A 50 -0.58 12.56 -1.16
CA LEU A 50 0.31 11.42 -1.03
C LEU A 50 -0.45 10.12 -0.70
N GLY A 51 -1.48 10.18 0.15
CA GLY A 51 -2.35 9.04 0.46
C GLY A 51 -3.16 8.56 -0.74
N ALA A 52 -3.66 9.49 -1.57
CA ALA A 52 -4.33 9.16 -2.82
C ALA A 52 -3.36 8.51 -3.83
N ALA A 53 -2.14 9.03 -3.95
CA ALA A 53 -1.09 8.45 -4.78
C ALA A 53 -0.73 7.03 -4.30
N MET A 54 -0.56 6.84 -2.98
CA MET A 54 -0.30 5.53 -2.38
C MET A 54 -1.43 4.54 -2.71
N SER A 55 -2.69 4.97 -2.59
CA SER A 55 -3.85 4.15 -2.95
C SER A 55 -3.82 3.73 -4.43
N TYR A 56 -3.47 4.64 -5.33
CA TYR A 56 -3.35 4.34 -6.76
C TYR A 56 -2.27 3.29 -7.03
N PHE A 57 -1.06 3.48 -6.49
CA PHE A 57 0.03 2.52 -6.64
C PHE A 57 -0.30 1.16 -5.99
N ALA A 58 -1.05 1.15 -4.90
CA ALA A 58 -1.48 -0.09 -4.25
C ALA A 58 -2.46 -0.92 -5.11
N TRP A 59 -3.34 -0.27 -5.87
CA TRP A 59 -4.21 -0.95 -6.84
C TRP A 59 -3.43 -1.39 -8.09
N MET A 60 -2.51 -0.56 -8.58
CA MET A 60 -1.63 -0.92 -9.69
C MET A 60 -0.74 -2.13 -9.35
N ALA A 61 -0.16 -2.15 -8.15
CA ALA A 61 0.64 -3.27 -7.68
C ALA A 61 -0.17 -4.56 -7.59
N ARG A 62 -1.44 -4.50 -7.15
CA ARG A 62 -2.34 -5.66 -7.13
C ARG A 62 -2.69 -6.22 -8.51
N SER A 63 -2.64 -5.40 -9.57
CA SER A 63 -2.81 -5.91 -10.94
C SER A 63 -1.57 -6.59 -11.52
N LEU A 64 -0.38 -6.31 -10.97
CA LEU A 64 0.90 -6.83 -11.47
C LEU A 64 1.46 -7.98 -10.62
N LEU A 65 1.17 -7.97 -9.33
CA LEU A 65 1.75 -8.89 -8.34
C LEU A 65 0.72 -9.92 -7.87
N SER A 66 1.23 -11.09 -7.47
CA SER A 66 0.40 -12.06 -6.73
C SER A 66 -0.02 -11.50 -5.37
N ALA A 67 -1.10 -12.04 -4.79
CA ALA A 67 -1.54 -11.64 -3.45
C ALA A 67 -0.43 -11.80 -2.39
N THR A 68 0.35 -12.88 -2.48
CA THR A 68 1.48 -13.15 -1.59
C THR A 68 2.62 -12.16 -1.83
N SER A 69 2.99 -11.93 -3.11
CA SER A 69 4.03 -10.96 -3.47
C SER A 69 3.68 -9.55 -3.01
N PHE A 70 2.42 -9.14 -3.16
CA PHE A 70 1.95 -7.83 -2.69
C PHE A 70 2.12 -7.69 -1.18
N THR A 71 1.83 -8.74 -0.42
CA THR A 71 2.02 -8.77 1.04
C THR A 71 3.49 -8.71 1.43
N VAL A 72 4.36 -9.45 0.74
CA VAL A 72 5.82 -9.42 0.96
C VAL A 72 6.37 -8.02 0.72
N VAL A 73 6.02 -7.39 -0.41
CA VAL A 73 6.44 -6.01 -0.73
C VAL A 73 5.96 -5.04 0.36
N GLY A 74 4.70 -5.15 0.80
CA GLY A 74 4.16 -4.31 1.87
C GLY A 74 4.93 -4.45 3.20
N ASN A 75 5.32 -5.68 3.57
CA ASN A 75 6.14 -5.91 4.76
C ASN A 75 7.56 -5.35 4.59
N THR A 76 8.19 -5.54 3.42
CA THR A 76 9.51 -4.97 3.11
C THR A 76 9.52 -3.43 3.21
N CYS A 77 8.49 -2.76 2.68
CA CYS A 77 8.36 -1.30 2.80
C CYS A 77 8.30 -0.84 4.27
N LYS A 78 7.54 -1.54 5.12
CA LYS A 78 7.47 -1.24 6.56
C LYS A 78 8.82 -1.42 7.24
N LEU A 79 9.52 -2.54 6.97
CA LEU A 79 10.84 -2.81 7.53
C LEU A 79 11.88 -1.77 7.09
N LEU A 80 11.81 -1.33 5.83
CA LEU A 80 12.68 -0.28 5.31
C LEU A 80 12.43 1.06 6.02
N THR A 81 11.17 1.43 6.27
CA THR A 81 10.85 2.64 7.04
C THR A 81 11.42 2.57 8.45
N ILE A 82 11.32 1.41 9.12
CA ILE A 82 11.93 1.21 10.44
C ILE A 82 13.45 1.39 10.36
N LEU A 83 14.09 0.78 9.36
CA LEU A 83 15.55 0.88 9.18
C LEU A 83 15.98 2.34 8.95
N ILE A 84 15.31 3.07 8.07
CA ILE A 84 15.61 4.50 7.81
C ILE A 84 15.42 5.33 9.08
N ASN A 85 14.35 5.07 9.85
CA ASN A 85 14.11 5.78 11.10
C ASN A 85 15.23 5.54 12.12
N LEU A 86 15.75 4.32 12.20
CA LEU A 86 16.92 4.00 13.04
C LEU A 86 18.21 4.65 12.54
N SER A 87 18.38 4.79 11.21
CA SER A 87 19.56 5.45 10.64
C SER A 87 19.55 6.97 10.82
N LEU A 88 18.37 7.59 10.89
CA LEU A 88 18.23 9.06 11.04
C LEU A 88 18.20 9.51 12.50
N TRP A 89 17.79 8.66 13.44
CA TRP A 89 17.71 8.97 14.86
C TRP A 89 18.61 8.03 15.66
N ASP A 90 19.55 8.59 16.43
CA ASP A 90 20.48 7.86 17.33
C ASP A 90 19.80 7.23 18.58
N LYS A 91 18.59 6.70 18.43
CA LYS A 91 18.02 5.78 19.40
C LYS A 91 18.59 4.40 19.09
N HIS A 92 19.61 3.98 19.86
CA HIS A 92 20.20 2.65 19.82
C HIS A 92 19.11 1.54 19.91
N ALA A 93 18.60 1.11 18.76
CA ALA A 93 17.92 -0.17 18.67
C ALA A 93 18.94 -1.25 19.04
N SER A 94 18.49 -2.26 19.79
CA SER A 94 19.32 -3.43 20.10
C SER A 94 19.97 -3.94 18.80
N GLY A 95 21.28 -4.16 18.79
CA GLY A 95 22.00 -4.62 17.59
C GLY A 95 21.43 -5.91 17.01
N VAL A 96 20.81 -6.74 17.86
CA VAL A 96 20.05 -7.95 17.44
C VAL A 96 18.85 -7.57 16.57
N GLY A 97 18.13 -6.50 16.90
CA GLY A 97 17.00 -6.01 16.11
C GLY A 97 17.42 -5.57 14.71
N ILE A 98 18.55 -4.87 14.60
CA ILE A 98 19.11 -4.46 13.29
C ILE A 98 19.52 -5.68 12.48
N ALA A 99 20.19 -6.66 13.09
CA ALA A 99 20.56 -7.91 12.41
C ALA A 99 19.32 -8.67 11.90
N CYS A 100 18.26 -8.76 12.70
CA CYS A 100 16.99 -9.36 12.29
C CYS A 100 16.33 -8.58 11.14
N LEU A 101 16.35 -7.24 11.16
CA LEU A 101 15.81 -6.41 10.06
C LEU A 101 16.55 -6.69 8.75
N ILE A 102 17.88 -6.71 8.77
CA ILE A 102 18.70 -7.03 7.60
C ILE A 102 18.41 -8.45 7.10
N PHE A 103 18.28 -9.42 8.02
CA PHE A 103 17.90 -10.78 7.66
C PHE A 103 16.53 -10.85 6.99
N CYS A 104 15.52 -10.16 7.51
CA CYS A 104 14.19 -10.09 6.90
C CYS A 104 14.21 -9.45 5.50
N LEU A 105 15.00 -8.39 5.31
CA LEU A 105 15.17 -7.77 3.99
C LEU A 105 15.89 -8.72 3.01
N GLY A 106 16.90 -9.46 3.47
CA GLY A 106 17.57 -10.50 2.69
C GLY A 106 16.61 -11.62 2.29
N ALA A 107 15.80 -12.12 3.23
CA ALA A 107 14.78 -13.13 2.94
C ALA A 107 13.74 -12.64 1.91
N ALA A 108 13.33 -11.37 2.00
CA ALA A 108 12.45 -10.75 1.01
C ALA A 108 13.11 -10.62 -0.37
N TYR A 109 14.42 -10.37 -0.44
CA TYR A 109 15.16 -10.32 -1.70
C TYR A 109 15.19 -11.69 -2.41
N PHE A 110 15.32 -12.78 -1.65
CA PHE A 110 15.27 -14.14 -2.20
C PHE A 110 13.84 -14.64 -2.53
N TYR A 111 12.81 -13.84 -2.22
CA TYR A 111 11.43 -14.22 -2.51
C TYR A 111 11.19 -14.29 -4.02
N LYS A 112 10.69 -15.44 -4.49
CA LYS A 112 10.22 -15.61 -5.88
C LYS A 112 8.70 -15.62 -5.93
N GLN A 113 8.15 -14.83 -6.85
CA GLN A 113 6.71 -14.75 -7.08
C GLN A 113 6.17 -16.12 -7.53
N ALA A 114 5.09 -16.56 -6.88
CA ALA A 114 4.36 -17.75 -7.31
C ALA A 114 3.64 -17.50 -8.65
N PRO A 115 3.41 -18.54 -9.48
CA PRO A 115 2.71 -18.40 -10.75
C PRO A 115 1.35 -17.73 -10.57
N MET A 116 1.08 -16.68 -11.36
CA MET A 116 -0.23 -16.05 -11.41
C MET A 116 -1.20 -17.01 -12.12
N ARG A 117 -2.43 -17.16 -11.59
CA ARG A 117 -3.47 -17.90 -12.31
C ARG A 117 -3.70 -17.24 -13.68
N PRO A 118 -3.85 -18.00 -14.78
CA PRO A 118 -4.27 -17.45 -16.04
C PRO A 118 -5.63 -16.76 -15.85
N THR A 119 -5.73 -15.50 -16.25
CA THR A 119 -7.02 -14.81 -16.34
C THR A 119 -7.71 -15.35 -17.59
N GLU A 120 -8.70 -16.23 -17.43
CA GLU A 120 -9.63 -16.59 -18.49
C GLU A 120 -10.49 -15.37 -18.85
N LYS A 121 -9.97 -14.50 -19.73
CA LYS A 121 -10.78 -13.54 -20.48
C LYS A 121 -10.03 -13.12 -21.76
N GLY A 122 -10.40 -13.80 -22.86
CA GLY A 122 -10.24 -13.29 -24.22
C GLY A 122 -9.10 -13.86 -25.07
N ASP A 123 -8.99 -15.19 -25.18
CA ASP A 123 -8.33 -15.83 -26.33
C ASP A 123 -9.35 -16.72 -27.05
N GLU A 124 -10.36 -16.08 -27.66
CA GLU A 124 -11.27 -16.74 -28.60
C GLU A 124 -10.77 -16.66 -30.05
N ASN A 125 -9.46 -16.55 -30.27
CA ASN A 125 -8.89 -16.73 -31.60
C ASN A 125 -7.50 -17.39 -31.59
N LYS A 126 -7.46 -18.66 -31.19
CA LYS A 126 -6.51 -19.65 -31.74
C LYS A 126 -7.19 -21.02 -31.77
N GLU A 127 -7.91 -21.29 -32.86
CA GLU A 127 -8.14 -22.67 -33.27
C GLU A 127 -6.79 -23.36 -33.53
N GLY A 128 -6.70 -24.60 -33.05
CA GLY A 128 -5.87 -25.63 -33.68
C GLY A 128 -4.49 -25.84 -33.08
N GLY A 129 -4.36 -26.89 -32.25
CA GLY A 129 -3.07 -27.59 -32.15
C GLY A 129 -2.78 -28.24 -30.80
N ALA A 130 -3.22 -29.49 -30.66
CA ALA A 130 -2.59 -30.59 -29.92
C ALA A 130 -2.26 -30.36 -28.41
N LEU A 131 -2.98 -31.00 -27.49
CA LEU A 131 -2.62 -32.33 -26.95
C LEU A 131 -1.15 -32.45 -26.47
N LEU A 132 -0.93 -32.19 -25.15
CA LEU A 132 -0.10 -32.92 -24.14
C LEU A 132 1.34 -33.37 -24.50
N PRO A 133 2.15 -34.02 -23.61
CA PRO A 133 2.40 -33.98 -22.15
C PRO A 133 3.91 -33.68 -21.86
N LYS A 134 4.43 -33.42 -20.66
CA LYS A 134 4.58 -34.20 -19.41
C LYS A 134 5.07 -33.25 -18.31
#